data_AF-A0A6H9L5M6-F1
#
_entry.id   AF-A0A6H9L5M6-F1
#
_cell.length_a   1.000
_cell.length_b   1.000
_cell.length_c   1.000
_cell.angle_alpha   90.00
_cell.angle_beta   90.00
_cell.angle_gamma   90.00
#
_symmetry.space_group_name_H-M   'P 1'
#
loop_
_entity.id
_entity.type
_entity.pdbx_description
1 polymer ?
#
loop_
_entity_poly.entity_id
_entity_poly.type
_entity_poly.pdbx_seq_one_letter_code
_entity_poly.pdbx_strand_id
1 'polypeptide(L)'
;MEINYIVENASGILTNTQITWQSIFKSEDKISEIYTNYLLPILLLPVIGKFIGFTLVGYSLPHTNSMIRTPFMDGLKELVLSYGIIIIFIYVLALLMKHIIRKFEINIELNQSFKLVAFSTTPVCLAGILFVFPGFSQLVIFGAAYAIYILYQGVIEIVDEAGNKALTITVVASGVVIIFWIGLEIVLNEFVRSFPV
;
A
#
# COMPACT_ATOMS: atom_id res chain seq x y z
N MET A 1 11.38 16.54 7.42
CA MET A 1 10.40 16.05 6.42
C MET A 1 10.46 16.99 5.23
N GLU A 2 11.09 16.57 4.14
CA GLU A 2 11.14 17.36 2.91
C GLU A 2 9.91 17.02 2.07
N ILE A 3 8.87 17.86 2.14
CA ILE A 3 7.63 17.65 1.38
C ILE A 3 7.92 17.49 -0.12
N ASN A 4 8.93 18.18 -0.62
CA ASN A 4 9.39 18.07 -2.01
C ASN A 4 9.80 16.64 -2.39
N TYR A 5 10.50 15.92 -1.50
CA TYR A 5 10.90 14.53 -1.74
C TYR A 5 9.69 13.60 -1.91
N ILE A 6 8.63 13.83 -1.13
CA ILE A 6 7.38 13.04 -1.23
C ILE A 6 6.70 13.31 -2.56
N VAL A 7 6.50 14.60 -2.89
CA VAL A 7 5.78 15.01 -4.10
C VAL A 7 6.52 14.58 -5.36
N GLU A 8 7.85 14.77 -5.40
CA GLU A 8 8.67 14.40 -6.53
C GLU A 8 8.64 12.90 -6.80
N ASN A 9 8.87 12.08 -5.78
CA ASN A 9 8.86 10.63 -5.96
C ASN A 9 7.45 10.07 -6.19
N ALA A 10 6.42 10.60 -5.51
CA ALA A 10 5.05 10.16 -5.73
C ALA A 10 4.53 10.58 -7.11
N SER A 11 4.81 11.79 -7.58
CA SER A 11 4.44 12.22 -8.93
C SER A 11 5.25 11.49 -9.99
N GLY A 12 6.56 11.35 -9.78
CA GLY A 12 7.48 10.64 -10.67
C GLY A 12 7.07 9.20 -10.88
N ILE A 13 6.80 8.45 -9.80
CA ILE A 13 6.42 7.04 -9.92
C ILE A 13 5.09 6.84 -10.65
N LEU A 14 4.20 7.84 -10.64
CA LEU A 14 2.91 7.79 -11.32
C LEU A 14 2.94 8.28 -12.78
N THR A 15 3.97 9.04 -13.17
CA THR A 15 4.02 9.69 -14.48
C THR A 15 5.19 9.18 -15.32
N ASN A 16 6.38 9.10 -14.71
CA ASN A 16 7.64 8.70 -15.32
C ASN A 16 8.23 7.47 -14.60
N THR A 17 7.40 6.45 -14.40
CA THR A 17 7.68 5.24 -13.61
C THR A 17 9.09 4.69 -13.81
N GLN A 18 9.52 4.49 -15.06
CA GLN A 18 10.82 3.88 -15.39
C GLN A 18 12.02 4.74 -14.95
N ILE A 19 11.99 6.05 -15.24
CA ILE A 19 13.04 7.00 -14.85
C ILE A 19 13.11 7.10 -13.32
N THR A 20 11.95 7.13 -12.66
CA THR A 20 11.88 7.21 -11.21
C THR A 20 12.41 5.95 -10.53
N TRP A 21 12.15 4.74 -11.07
CA TRP A 21 12.76 3.51 -10.56
C TRP A 21 14.28 3.53 -10.64
N GLN A 22 14.86 4.01 -11.75
CA GLN A 22 16.31 4.15 -11.89
C GLN A 22 16.90 5.08 -10.81
N SER A 23 16.23 6.18 -10.51
CA SER A 23 16.65 7.11 -9.45
C SER A 23 16.56 6.46 -8.08
N ILE A 24 15.44 5.81 -7.77
CA ILE A 24 15.17 5.15 -6.48
C ILE A 24 16.16 4.02 -6.22
N PHE A 25 16.49 3.21 -7.23
CA PHE A 25 17.45 2.12 -7.05
C PHE A 25 18.90 2.59 -6.97
N LYS A 26 19.23 3.75 -7.55
CA LYS A 26 20.55 4.40 -7.40
C LYS A 26 20.70 5.10 -6.05
N SER A 27 19.62 5.52 -5.40
CA SER A 27 19.71 6.17 -4.11
C SER A 27 20.25 5.20 -3.03
N GLU A 28 21.08 5.70 -2.13
CA GLU A 28 21.59 4.90 -1.00
C GLU A 28 20.68 4.99 0.24
N ASP A 29 19.45 5.49 0.07
CA ASP A 29 18.48 5.70 1.14
C ASP A 29 18.28 4.42 1.96
N LYS A 30 18.34 4.56 3.29
CA LYS A 30 18.09 3.46 4.21
C LYS A 30 16.59 3.22 4.35
N ILE A 31 16.23 1.99 4.70
CA ILE A 31 14.84 1.61 5.00
C ILE A 31 14.18 2.57 6.01
N SER A 32 14.92 2.96 7.06
CA SER A 32 14.44 3.91 8.07
C SER A 32 14.11 5.29 7.48
N GLU A 33 14.95 5.78 6.57
CA GLU A 33 14.77 7.09 5.93
C GLU A 33 13.56 7.06 4.98
N ILE A 34 13.40 5.99 4.21
CA ILE A 34 12.22 5.80 3.34
C ILE A 34 10.94 5.72 4.19
N TYR A 35 10.98 5.03 5.32
CA TYR A 35 9.84 4.98 6.25
C TYR A 35 9.44 6.37 6.73
N THR A 36 10.39 7.13 7.29
CA THR A 36 10.09 8.40 7.94
C THR A 36 9.82 9.54 6.97
N ASN A 37 10.54 9.57 5.85
CA ASN A 37 10.49 10.70 4.92
C ASN A 37 9.47 10.53 3.81
N TYR A 38 8.99 9.30 3.54
CA TYR A 38 8.09 9.02 2.43
C TYR A 38 6.88 8.19 2.81
N LEU A 39 7.10 6.99 3.35
CA LEU A 39 6.05 5.99 3.47
C LEU A 39 5.04 6.32 4.58
N LEU A 40 5.50 6.79 5.75
CA LEU A 40 4.60 7.12 6.88
C LEU A 40 3.54 8.19 6.52
N PRO A 41 3.89 9.31 5.87
CA PRO A 41 2.90 10.28 5.38
C PRO A 41 1.93 9.69 4.35
N ILE A 42 2.42 8.86 3.42
CA ILE A 42 1.60 8.29 2.35
C ILE A 42 0.60 7.27 2.90
N LEU A 43 1.03 6.42 3.84
CA LEU A 43 0.17 5.44 4.51
C LEU A 43 -0.92 6.10 5.36
N LEU A 44 -0.74 7.37 5.75
CA LEU A 44 -1.73 8.10 6.54
C LEU A 44 -2.99 8.44 5.73
N LEU A 45 -2.84 8.65 4.41
CA LEU A 45 -3.93 9.00 3.50
C LEU A 45 -5.08 7.98 3.49
N PRO A 46 -4.85 6.68 3.22
CA PRO A 46 -5.93 5.70 3.22
C PRO A 46 -6.56 5.52 4.60
N VAL A 47 -5.77 5.61 5.68
CA VAL A 47 -6.24 5.39 7.06
C VAL A 47 -7.14 6.54 7.52
N ILE A 48 -6.74 7.80 7.28
CA ILE A 48 -7.60 8.97 7.54
C ILE A 48 -8.83 8.93 6.64
N GLY A 49 -8.67 8.57 5.36
CA GLY A 49 -9.77 8.46 4.42
C GLY A 49 -10.85 7.49 4.90
N LYS A 50 -10.44 6.28 5.32
CA LYS A 50 -11.32 5.28 5.93
C LYS A 50 -11.99 5.82 7.18
N PHE A 51 -11.24 6.39 8.12
CA PHE A 51 -11.80 6.92 9.36
C PHE A 51 -12.89 7.96 9.12
N ILE A 52 -12.63 8.94 8.24
CA ILE A 52 -13.61 9.98 7.90
C ILE A 52 -14.83 9.37 7.22
N GLY A 53 -14.62 8.48 6.24
CA GLY A 53 -15.71 7.85 5.49
C GLY A 53 -16.64 7.01 6.36
N PHE A 54 -16.09 6.21 7.27
CA PHE A 54 -16.90 5.33 8.12
C PHE A 54 -17.47 6.02 9.37
N THR A 55 -16.77 7.01 9.93
CA THR A 55 -17.18 7.68 11.18
C THR A 55 -18.08 8.88 10.92
N LEU A 56 -17.73 9.74 9.95
CA LEU A 56 -18.43 11.01 9.73
C LEU A 56 -19.50 10.91 8.64
N VAL A 57 -19.18 10.28 7.51
CA VAL A 57 -20.14 10.11 6.41
C VAL A 57 -21.10 8.95 6.75
N GLY A 58 -20.53 7.80 7.13
CA GLY A 58 -21.25 6.57 7.35
C GLY A 58 -21.55 5.84 6.04
N TYR A 59 -21.88 4.56 6.15
CA TYR A 59 -22.25 3.73 5.01
C TYR A 59 -23.73 3.33 5.12
N SER A 60 -24.42 3.27 3.99
CA SER A 60 -25.76 2.72 3.93
C SER A 60 -25.67 1.21 3.74
N LEU A 61 -26.41 0.45 4.56
CA LEU A 61 -26.60 -0.97 4.26
C LEU A 61 -27.50 -1.09 3.03
N PRO A 62 -27.09 -1.81 1.99
CA PRO A 62 -27.98 -2.15 0.90
C PRO A 62 -29.08 -3.07 1.47
N HIS A 63 -30.26 -2.50 1.71
CA HIS A 63 -31.58 -3.10 2.04
C HIS A 63 -32.32 -2.40 3.19
N THR A 64 -31.65 -1.63 4.07
CA THR A 64 -32.32 -1.09 5.28
C THR A 64 -32.48 0.43 5.32
N ASN A 65 -31.97 1.17 4.32
CA ASN A 65 -31.93 2.65 4.30
C ASN A 65 -31.38 3.31 5.57
N SER A 66 -30.82 2.53 6.50
CA SER A 66 -30.21 3.00 7.73
C SER A 66 -28.75 3.38 7.43
N MET A 67 -28.40 4.61 7.78
CA MET A 67 -27.00 5.04 7.79
C MET A 67 -26.38 4.51 9.08
N ILE A 68 -25.44 3.57 8.96
CA ILE A 68 -24.63 3.13 10.08
C ILE A 68 -23.36 3.96 10.06
N ARG A 69 -23.06 4.56 11.21
CA ARG A 69 -21.83 5.29 11.48
C ARG A 69 -21.08 4.56 12.56
N THR A 70 -19.77 4.41 12.37
CA THR A 70 -18.91 3.92 13.44
C THR A 70 -18.85 4.99 14.54
N PRO A 71 -19.04 4.65 15.82
CA PRO A 71 -18.85 5.59 16.91
C PRO A 71 -17.46 6.22 16.84
N PHE A 72 -17.35 7.52 17.15
CA PHE A 72 -16.10 8.26 17.00
C PHE A 72 -14.91 7.62 17.73
N MET A 73 -15.15 7.13 18.95
CA MET A 73 -14.11 6.49 19.76
C MET A 73 -13.62 5.17 19.15
N ASP A 74 -14.50 4.40 18.53
CA ASP A 74 -14.15 3.12 17.92
C ASP A 74 -13.44 3.33 16.58
N GLY A 75 -13.91 4.30 15.78
CA GLY A 75 -13.19 4.72 14.58
C GLY A 75 -11.77 5.22 14.90
N LEU A 76 -11.58 5.93 16.01
CA LEU A 76 -10.25 6.43 16.39
C LEU A 76 -9.31 5.29 16.80
N LYS A 77 -9.82 4.29 17.55
CA LYS A 77 -9.05 3.08 17.87
C LYS A 77 -8.66 2.32 16.60
N GLU A 78 -9.61 2.14 15.69
CA GLU A 78 -9.38 1.47 14.41
C GLU A 78 -8.34 2.21 13.56
N LEU A 79 -8.39 3.55 13.51
CA LEU A 79 -7.39 4.38 12.84
C LEU A 79 -5.98 4.12 13.39
N VAL A 80 -5.80 4.19 14.71
CA VAL A 80 -4.48 4.01 15.33
C VAL A 80 -3.96 2.58 15.13
N LEU A 81 -4.83 1.57 15.32
CA LEU A 81 -4.48 0.16 15.18
C LEU A 81 -4.12 -0.19 13.73
N SER A 82 -4.97 0.21 12.78
CA SER A 82 -4.74 -0.04 11.35
C SER A 82 -3.49 0.66 10.85
N TYR A 83 -3.19 1.87 11.33
CA TYR A 83 -1.97 2.59 10.99
C TYR A 83 -0.71 1.86 11.50
N GLY A 84 -0.69 1.40 12.75
CA GLY A 84 0.43 0.60 13.27
C GLY A 84 0.64 -0.71 12.50
N ILE A 85 -0.46 -1.39 12.17
CA ILE A 85 -0.43 -2.67 11.47
C ILE A 85 0.04 -2.52 10.02
N ILE A 86 -0.44 -1.51 9.28
CA ILE A 86 -0.02 -1.32 7.87
C ILE A 86 1.48 -1.00 7.74
N ILE A 87 2.05 -0.28 8.71
CA ILE A 87 3.49 0.01 8.77
C ILE A 87 4.29 -1.29 8.84
N ILE A 88 3.92 -2.19 9.77
CA ILE A 88 4.55 -3.50 9.94
C ILE A 88 4.32 -4.37 8.70
N PHE A 89 3.11 -4.33 8.16
CA PHE A 89 2.70 -5.10 7.00
C PHE A 89 3.58 -4.82 5.77
N ILE A 90 3.89 -3.55 5.48
CA ILE A 90 4.79 -3.19 4.37
C ILE A 90 6.19 -3.81 4.54
N TYR A 91 6.74 -3.86 5.75
CA TYR A 91 8.03 -4.50 6.01
C TYR A 91 7.95 -6.01 5.76
N VAL A 92 6.88 -6.66 6.22
CA VAL A 92 6.63 -8.09 5.98
C VAL A 92 6.49 -8.37 4.49
N LEU A 93 5.76 -7.54 3.75
CA LEU A 93 5.65 -7.64 2.31
C LEU A 93 7.00 -7.48 1.60
N ALA A 94 7.87 -6.57 2.07
CA ALA A 94 9.22 -6.42 1.52
C ALA A 94 10.07 -7.69 1.74
N LEU A 95 9.97 -8.32 2.91
CA LEU A 95 10.61 -9.61 3.17
C LEU A 95 10.06 -10.68 2.23
N LEU A 96 8.74 -10.78 2.07
CA LEU A 96 8.13 -11.74 1.15
C LEU A 96 8.58 -11.49 -0.30
N MET A 97 8.62 -10.22 -0.73
CA MET A 97 9.08 -9.83 -2.06
C MET A 97 10.53 -10.27 -2.30
N LYS A 98 11.42 -10.06 -1.32
CA LYS A 98 12.81 -10.57 -1.37
C LYS A 98 12.85 -12.08 -1.58
N HIS A 99 12.04 -12.83 -0.83
CA HIS A 99 11.99 -14.28 -0.94
C HIS A 99 11.44 -14.73 -2.30
N ILE A 100 10.40 -14.07 -2.81
CA ILE A 100 9.83 -14.35 -4.13
C ILE A 100 10.89 -14.14 -5.21
N ILE A 101 11.52 -12.97 -5.25
CA ILE A 101 12.54 -12.64 -6.26
C ILE A 101 13.72 -13.61 -6.20
N ARG A 102 14.20 -13.95 -4.99
CA ARG A 102 15.31 -14.90 -4.81
C ARG A 102 15.02 -16.30 -5.33
N LYS A 103 13.76 -16.74 -5.38
CA LYS A 103 13.39 -18.04 -5.99
C LYS A 103 13.64 -18.10 -7.49
N PHE A 104 13.79 -16.95 -8.13
CA PHE A 104 14.12 -16.84 -9.55
C PHE A 104 15.62 -16.61 -9.79
N GLU A 105 16.47 -16.99 -8.83
CA GLU A 105 17.94 -16.88 -8.90
C GLU A 105 18.44 -15.43 -9.07
N ILE A 106 17.62 -14.45 -8.69
CA ILE A 106 17.97 -13.04 -8.69
C ILE A 106 18.40 -12.66 -7.28
N ASN A 107 19.64 -12.18 -7.13
CA ASN A 107 20.08 -11.67 -5.85
C ASN A 107 19.59 -10.23 -5.66
N ILE A 108 18.73 -10.03 -4.68
CA ILE A 108 18.20 -8.72 -4.30
C ILE A 108 18.41 -8.49 -2.81
N GLU A 109 18.83 -7.27 -2.47
CA GLU A 109 18.96 -6.86 -1.08
C GLU A 109 17.61 -6.48 -0.47
N LEU A 110 17.52 -6.56 0.87
CA LEU A 110 16.27 -6.21 1.56
C LEU A 110 15.87 -4.74 1.31
N ASN A 111 16.85 -3.86 1.17
CA ASN A 111 16.59 -2.45 0.89
C ASN A 111 15.92 -2.25 -0.49
N GLN A 112 16.37 -2.98 -1.51
CA GLN A 112 15.78 -2.92 -2.86
C GLN A 112 14.37 -3.50 -2.89
N SER A 113 14.14 -4.64 -2.23
CA SER A 113 12.78 -5.21 -2.11
C SER A 113 11.85 -4.31 -1.30
N PHE A 114 12.38 -3.59 -0.31
CA PHE A 114 11.61 -2.62 0.46
C PHE A 114 11.20 -1.42 -0.39
N LYS A 115 12.13 -0.86 -1.16
CA LYS A 115 11.84 0.20 -2.14
C LYS A 115 10.75 -0.23 -3.11
N LEU A 116 10.84 -1.44 -3.67
CA LEU A 116 9.80 -1.98 -4.55
C LEU A 116 8.40 -1.88 -3.93
N VAL A 117 8.22 -2.43 -2.73
CA VAL A 117 6.91 -2.48 -2.07
C VAL A 117 6.46 -1.08 -1.65
N ALA A 118 7.35 -0.27 -1.08
CA ALA A 118 7.00 1.06 -0.58
C ALA A 118 6.50 1.99 -1.70
N PHE A 119 7.24 2.07 -2.82
CA PHE A 119 6.89 2.93 -3.94
C PHE A 119 5.77 2.37 -4.83
N SER A 120 5.65 1.04 -4.93
CA SER A 120 4.52 0.44 -5.66
C SER A 120 3.18 0.61 -4.95
N THR A 121 3.19 0.82 -3.63
CA THR A 121 1.95 0.98 -2.83
C THR A 121 1.36 2.40 -2.94
N THR A 122 2.16 3.36 -3.38
CA THR A 122 1.79 4.78 -3.52
C THR A 122 0.47 5.04 -4.26
N PRO A 123 0.19 4.41 -5.42
CA PRO A 123 -1.07 4.62 -6.13
C PRO A 123 -2.30 4.19 -5.31
N VAL A 124 -2.18 3.08 -4.57
CA VAL A 124 -3.27 2.57 -3.72
C VAL A 124 -3.51 3.52 -2.56
N CYS A 125 -2.45 4.02 -1.93
CA CYS A 125 -2.56 4.98 -0.84
C CYS A 125 -3.21 6.29 -1.28
N LEU A 126 -2.83 6.81 -2.46
CA LEU A 126 -3.45 8.01 -3.04
C LEU A 126 -4.92 7.77 -3.40
N ALA A 127 -5.23 6.63 -4.03
CA ALA A 127 -6.60 6.23 -4.27
C ALA A 127 -7.40 6.07 -2.97
N GLY A 128 -6.73 5.76 -1.85
CA GLY A 128 -7.32 5.68 -0.51
C GLY A 128 -7.99 6.97 -0.03
N ILE A 129 -7.71 8.13 -0.63
CA ILE A 129 -8.47 9.37 -0.37
C ILE A 129 -9.95 9.19 -0.72
N LEU A 130 -10.26 8.34 -1.70
CA LEU A 130 -11.64 8.03 -2.10
C LEU A 130 -12.43 7.30 -1.01
N PHE A 131 -11.76 6.72 0.00
CA PHE A 131 -12.45 6.12 1.15
C PHE A 131 -13.25 7.14 1.97
N VAL A 132 -12.94 8.45 1.86
CA VAL A 132 -13.75 9.52 2.47
C VAL A 132 -15.21 9.45 2.03
N PHE A 133 -15.46 9.01 0.80
CA PHE A 133 -16.80 8.82 0.25
C PHE A 133 -17.04 7.34 -0.03
N PRO A 134 -17.76 6.62 0.85
CA PRO A 134 -17.95 5.17 0.71
C PRO A 134 -18.47 4.73 -0.66
N GLY A 135 -19.29 5.55 -1.34
CA GLY A 135 -19.77 5.28 -2.70
C GLY A 135 -18.68 5.28 -3.78
N PHE A 136 -17.55 5.96 -3.57
CA PHE A 136 -16.41 5.98 -4.50
C PHE A 136 -15.29 5.01 -4.10
N SER A 137 -15.41 4.32 -2.97
CA SER A 137 -14.40 3.36 -2.49
C SER A 137 -14.08 2.26 -3.50
N GLN A 138 -15.03 1.88 -4.34
CA GLN A 138 -14.87 0.88 -5.39
C GLN A 138 -13.85 1.30 -6.45
N LEU A 139 -13.66 2.62 -6.67
CA LEU A 139 -12.69 3.15 -7.62
C LEU A 139 -11.24 2.94 -7.18
N VAL A 140 -11.00 2.58 -5.91
CA VAL A 140 -9.66 2.23 -5.41
C VAL A 140 -9.07 1.03 -6.16
N ILE A 141 -9.90 0.20 -6.78
CA ILE A 141 -9.45 -0.91 -7.64
C ILE A 141 -8.56 -0.43 -8.80
N PHE A 142 -8.78 0.77 -9.34
CA PHE A 142 -7.93 1.32 -10.39
C PHE A 142 -6.54 1.69 -9.83
N GLY A 143 -6.49 2.22 -8.61
CA GLY A 143 -5.22 2.44 -7.90
C GLY A 143 -4.48 1.13 -7.65
N ALA A 144 -5.18 0.07 -7.25
CA ALA A 144 -4.60 -1.26 -7.07
C ALA A 144 -4.08 -1.87 -8.39
N ALA A 145 -4.84 -1.76 -9.48
CA ALA A 145 -4.40 -2.21 -10.79
C ALA A 145 -3.14 -1.45 -11.26
N TYR A 146 -3.11 -0.13 -11.02
CA TYR A 146 -1.95 0.68 -11.39
C TYR A 146 -0.72 0.40 -10.51
N ALA A 147 -0.91 0.06 -9.24
CA ALA A 147 0.16 -0.40 -8.36
C ALA A 147 0.82 -1.70 -8.86
N ILE A 148 0.04 -2.64 -9.40
CA ILE A 148 0.59 -3.86 -10.02
C ILE A 148 1.45 -3.51 -11.24
N TYR A 149 1.02 -2.54 -12.06
CA TYR A 149 1.80 -2.06 -13.19
C TYR A 149 3.12 -1.40 -12.74
N ILE A 150 3.09 -0.53 -11.73
CA ILE A 150 4.30 0.10 -11.19
C ILE A 150 5.25 -0.95 -10.61
N LEU A 151 4.71 -1.94 -9.90
CA LEU A 151 5.49 -3.06 -9.38
C LEU A 151 6.16 -3.84 -10.52
N TYR A 152 5.44 -4.14 -11.60
CA TYR A 152 6.00 -4.79 -12.79
C TYR A 152 7.19 -4.01 -13.36
N GLN A 153 7.05 -2.69 -13.52
CA GLN A 153 8.14 -1.84 -14.01
C GLN A 153 9.36 -1.86 -13.07
N GLY A 154 9.13 -1.82 -11.75
CA GLY A 154 10.21 -1.92 -10.77
C GLY A 154 10.92 -3.27 -10.80
N VAL A 155 10.18 -4.35 -11.02
CA VAL A 155 10.74 -5.70 -11.18
C VAL A 155 11.57 -5.78 -12.46
N ILE A 156 11.09 -5.23 -13.58
CA ILE A 156 11.88 -5.19 -14.84
C ILE A 156 13.25 -4.56 -14.60
N GLU A 157 13.31 -3.43 -13.88
CA GLU A 157 14.56 -2.73 -13.61
C GLU A 157 15.56 -3.57 -12.78
N ILE A 158 15.08 -4.54 -11.99
CA ILE A 158 15.95 -5.45 -11.22
C ILE A 158 16.37 -6.68 -12.04
N VAL A 159 15.44 -7.21 -12.85
CA VAL A 159 15.73 -8.39 -13.69
C VAL A 159 16.53 -8.00 -14.93
N ASP A 160 16.54 -6.72 -15.30
CA ASP A 160 17.08 -6.16 -16.54
C ASP A 160 16.50 -6.87 -17.79
N GLU A 161 15.25 -7.36 -17.67
CA GLU A 161 14.55 -8.08 -18.73
C GLU A 161 13.04 -7.85 -18.63
N ALA A 162 12.47 -7.24 -19.67
CA ALA A 162 11.03 -7.20 -19.89
C ALA A 162 10.57 -8.54 -20.49
N GLY A 163 10.50 -9.57 -19.66
CA GLY A 163 10.24 -10.93 -20.10
C GLY A 163 9.26 -11.70 -19.22
N ASN A 164 9.07 -12.97 -19.58
CA ASN A 164 8.16 -13.88 -18.87
C ASN A 164 8.50 -14.02 -17.38
N LYS A 165 9.79 -13.85 -17.03
CA LYS A 165 10.30 -13.90 -15.65
C LYS A 165 9.78 -12.74 -14.80
N ALA A 166 9.91 -11.49 -15.26
CA ALA A 166 9.42 -10.31 -14.56
C ALA A 166 7.89 -10.34 -14.39
N LEU A 167 7.18 -10.81 -15.42
CA LEU A 167 5.74 -10.99 -15.38
C LEU A 167 5.35 -12.03 -14.32
N THR A 168 6.01 -13.19 -14.32
CA THR A 168 5.75 -14.26 -13.35
C THR A 168 6.00 -13.80 -11.91
N ILE A 169 7.13 -13.13 -11.65
CA ILE A 169 7.44 -12.55 -10.34
C ILE A 169 6.32 -11.60 -9.90
N THR A 170 5.88 -10.72 -10.78
CA THR A 170 4.87 -9.70 -10.45
C THR A 170 3.52 -10.33 -10.18
N VAL A 171 3.08 -11.31 -10.97
CA VAL A 171 1.82 -12.02 -10.78
C VAL A 171 1.83 -12.77 -9.44
N VAL A 172 2.90 -13.50 -9.14
CA VAL A 172 3.06 -14.21 -7.87
C VAL A 172 3.08 -13.23 -6.69
N ALA A 173 3.86 -12.16 -6.78
CA ALA A 173 3.93 -11.13 -5.74
C ALA A 173 2.57 -10.47 -5.49
N SER A 174 1.87 -10.08 -6.56
CA SER A 174 0.55 -9.46 -6.45
C SER A 174 -0.47 -10.40 -5.81
N GLY A 175 -0.47 -11.68 -6.20
CA GLY A 175 -1.33 -12.69 -5.57
C GLY A 175 -1.05 -12.86 -4.07
N VAL A 176 0.24 -12.94 -3.68
CA VAL A 176 0.64 -13.02 -2.27
C VAL A 176 0.20 -11.77 -1.51
N VAL A 177 0.43 -10.57 -2.06
CA VAL A 177 0.00 -9.30 -1.45
C VAL A 177 -1.51 -9.28 -1.22
N ILE A 178 -2.31 -9.67 -2.22
CA ILE A 178 -3.78 -9.70 -2.12
C ILE A 178 -4.23 -10.67 -1.01
N ILE A 179 -3.68 -11.88 -0.96
CA ILE A 179 -4.01 -12.88 0.07
C ILE A 179 -3.69 -12.35 1.47
N PHE A 180 -2.49 -11.79 1.63
CA PHE A 180 -2.05 -11.22 2.91
C PHE A 180 -2.89 -10.01 3.32
N TRP A 181 -3.29 -9.17 2.35
CA TRP A 181 -4.15 -8.03 2.60
C TRP A 181 -5.55 -8.46 3.07
N ILE A 182 -6.15 -9.46 2.42
CA ILE A 182 -7.44 -10.02 2.86
C ILE A 182 -7.32 -10.60 4.27
N GLY A 183 -6.26 -11.36 4.55
CA GLY A 183 -5.99 -11.89 5.89
C GLY A 183 -5.85 -10.79 6.95
N LEU A 184 -5.17 -9.69 6.60
CA LEU A 184 -5.02 -8.52 7.46
C LEU A 184 -6.37 -7.90 7.83
N GLU A 185 -7.24 -7.66 6.84
CA GLU A 185 -8.57 -7.08 7.05
C GLU A 185 -9.46 -7.98 7.91
N ILE A 186 -9.37 -9.31 7.74
CA ILE A 186 -10.09 -10.27 8.60
C ILE A 186 -9.61 -10.15 10.05
N VAL A 187 -8.29 -10.20 10.29
CA VAL A 187 -7.71 -10.10 11.63
C VAL A 187 -8.05 -8.76 12.29
N LEU A 188 -7.97 -7.66 11.52
CA LEU A 188 -8.35 -6.33 12.00
C LEU A 188 -9.82 -6.29 12.43
N ASN A 189 -10.72 -6.80 11.61
CA ASN A 189 -12.15 -6.80 11.91
C ASN A 189 -12.49 -7.67 13.13
N GLU A 190 -11.87 -8.85 13.27
CA GLU A 190 -12.05 -9.71 14.45
C GLU A 190 -11.48 -9.06 15.72
N PHE A 191 -10.32 -8.40 15.62
CA PHE A 191 -9.73 -7.70 16.74
C PHE A 191 -10.60 -6.53 17.20
N VAL A 192 -11.14 -5.73 16.27
CA VAL A 192 -12.06 -4.63 16.60
C VAL A 192 -13.33 -5.15 17.26
N ARG A 193 -13.91 -6.24 16.75
CA ARG A 193 -15.10 -6.88 17.36
C ARG A 193 -14.86 -7.45 18.75
N SER A 194 -13.63 -7.87 19.04
CA SER A 194 -13.25 -8.45 20.33
C SER A 194 -13.19 -7.43 21.47
N PHE A 195 -13.17 -6.12 21.16
CA PHE A 195 -13.29 -5.03 22.12
C PHE A 195 -14.57 -4.23 21.88
N PRO A 196 -15.78 -4.83 22.05
CA PRO A 196 -17.01 -4.08 21.97
C PRO A 196 -17.08 -3.09 23.14
N VAL A 197 -17.43 -1.83 22.85
CA VAL A 197 -17.73 -0.81 23.87
C VAL A 197 -19.20 -0.91 24.28
#